data_AF-A0A0B1RQ27-F1
#
_entry.id   AF-A0A0B1RQ27-F1
#
_cell.length_a   1.000
_cell.length_b   1.000
_cell.length_c   1.000
_cell.angle_alpha   90.00
_cell.angle_beta   90.00
_cell.angle_gamma   90.00
#
_symmetry.space_group_name_H-M   'P 1'
#
loop_
_entity.id
_entity.type
_entity.pdbx_description
1 polymer ?
#
loop_
_entity_poly.entity_id
_entity_poly.type
_entity_poly.pdbx_seq_one_letter_code
_entity_poly.pdbx_strand_id
1 'polypeptide(L)'
;MCTFEAASSSFPDALRTDLRQFLLRTVGTELANATLSCASGTENAGQLKEKQRDETIAALPSGLRNAMNSLFASLKADDLDAFHSAVFDLSSPQALSLALRQPDAKTRAEIQDKYTAELKEQVSAQTEPAAALLSCVLYLLSKNGKPVTASGRFVAQLVPQLDGVVEQV
;
A
#
# COMPACT_ATOMS: atom_id res chain seq x y z
N MET A 1 -3.73 1.98 2.75
CA MET A 1 -3.59 0.51 2.70
C MET A 1 -4.93 -0.21 2.84
N CYS A 2 -5.67 0.00 3.95
CA CYS A 2 -6.95 -0.69 4.22
C CYS A 2 -8.00 -0.57 3.10
N THR A 3 -8.10 0.59 2.43
CA THR A 3 -9.03 0.78 1.29
C THR A 3 -8.70 -0.15 0.11
N PHE A 4 -7.41 -0.25 -0.26
CA PHE A 4 -6.97 -1.12 -1.36
C PHE A 4 -7.07 -2.60 -1.01
N GLU A 5 -6.78 -2.94 0.24
CA GLU A 5 -6.95 -4.29 0.77
C GLU A 5 -8.41 -4.73 0.75
N ALA A 6 -9.33 -3.87 1.22
CA ALA A 6 -10.76 -4.16 1.18
C ALA A 6 -11.25 -4.40 -0.25
N ALA A 7 -10.84 -3.55 -1.20
CA ALA A 7 -11.17 -3.70 -2.61
C ALA A 7 -10.60 -4.99 -3.22
N SER A 8 -9.38 -5.40 -2.82
CA SER A 8 -8.74 -6.64 -3.29
C SER A 8 -9.62 -7.89 -3.07
N SER A 9 -10.44 -7.88 -2.02
CA SER A 9 -11.33 -9.00 -1.66
C SER A 9 -12.41 -9.26 -2.71
N SER A 10 -12.71 -8.29 -3.58
CA SER A 10 -13.68 -8.44 -4.67
C SER A 10 -13.15 -9.16 -5.92
N PHE A 11 -11.84 -9.46 -5.96
CA PHE A 11 -11.19 -10.14 -7.09
C PHE A 11 -11.06 -11.65 -6.86
N PRO A 12 -10.86 -12.45 -7.92
CA PRO A 12 -10.57 -13.89 -7.82
C PRO A 12 -9.36 -14.17 -6.92
N ASP A 13 -9.33 -15.34 -6.26
CA ASP A 13 -8.36 -15.65 -5.20
C ASP A 13 -6.89 -15.49 -5.61
N ALA A 14 -6.52 -15.90 -6.83
CA ALA A 14 -5.16 -15.72 -7.34
C ALA A 14 -4.79 -14.24 -7.48
N LEU A 15 -5.62 -13.46 -8.18
CA LEU A 15 -5.41 -12.02 -8.37
C LEU A 15 -5.45 -11.26 -7.03
N ARG A 16 -6.36 -11.62 -6.13
CA ARG A 16 -6.44 -11.07 -4.77
C ARG A 16 -5.13 -11.26 -4.02
N THR A 17 -4.58 -12.47 -4.04
CA THR A 17 -3.33 -12.81 -3.37
C THR A 17 -2.18 -11.97 -3.93
N ASP A 18 -2.05 -11.92 -5.25
CA ASP A 18 -0.96 -11.19 -5.90
C ASP A 18 -1.06 -9.67 -5.69
N LEU A 19 -2.29 -9.10 -5.68
CA LEU A 19 -2.52 -7.68 -5.40
C LEU A 19 -2.18 -7.33 -3.95
N ARG A 20 -2.51 -8.20 -2.99
CA ARG A 20 -2.17 -8.03 -1.58
C ARG A 20 -0.66 -8.09 -1.35
N GLN A 21 0.03 -9.02 -1.99
CA GLN A 21 1.50 -9.07 -1.99
C GLN A 21 2.10 -7.81 -2.61
N PHE A 22 1.55 -7.34 -3.73
CA PHE A 22 2.00 -6.11 -4.35
C PHE A 22 1.78 -4.89 -3.45
N LEU A 23 0.65 -4.82 -2.75
CA LEU A 23 0.34 -3.77 -1.78
C LEU A 23 1.36 -3.72 -0.63
N LEU A 24 1.76 -4.88 -0.09
CA LEU A 24 2.80 -4.98 0.94
C LEU A 24 4.17 -4.52 0.40
N ARG A 25 4.55 -5.00 -0.79
CA ARG A 25 5.84 -4.68 -1.42
C ARG A 25 5.96 -3.24 -1.93
N THR A 26 4.84 -2.52 -1.99
CA THR A 26 4.80 -1.10 -2.38
C THR A 26 4.43 -0.24 -1.18
N VAL A 27 3.15 0.01 -0.96
CA VAL A 27 2.62 0.88 0.10
C VAL A 27 3.06 0.42 1.49
N GLY A 28 3.09 -0.89 1.75
CA GLY A 28 3.57 -1.43 3.03
C GLY A 28 5.05 -1.13 3.26
N THR A 29 5.87 -1.25 2.21
CA THR A 29 7.31 -0.96 2.25
C THR A 29 7.58 0.53 2.40
N GLU A 30 6.83 1.38 1.69
CA GLU A 30 6.88 2.84 1.86
C GLU A 30 6.53 3.25 3.29
N LEU A 31 5.46 2.67 3.86
CA LEU A 31 5.08 2.93 5.25
C LEU A 31 6.18 2.52 6.23
N ALA A 32 6.77 1.34 6.04
CA ALA A 32 7.86 0.86 6.90
C ALA A 32 9.10 1.75 6.81
N ASN A 33 9.46 2.19 5.61
CA ASN A 33 10.58 3.11 5.39
C ASN A 33 10.32 4.51 5.99
N ALA A 34 9.10 5.03 5.85
CA ALA A 34 8.70 6.29 6.48
C ALA A 34 8.74 6.18 8.01
N THR A 35 8.29 5.05 8.55
CA THR A 35 8.30 4.78 9.98
C THR A 35 9.73 4.64 10.51
N LEU A 36 10.62 3.96 9.78
CA LEU A 36 12.04 3.88 10.12
C LEU A 36 12.73 5.26 10.09
N SER A 37 12.40 6.08 9.09
CA SER A 37 12.91 7.47 9.00
C SER A 37 12.49 8.27 10.23
N CYS A 38 11.21 8.18 10.62
CA CYS A 38 10.68 8.82 11.82
C CYS A 38 11.32 8.30 13.12
N ALA A 39 11.47 6.99 13.24
CA ALA A 39 12.02 6.31 14.41
C ALA A 39 13.51 6.60 14.64
N SER A 40 14.30 6.66 13.56
CA SER A 40 15.76 6.79 13.62
C SER A 40 16.25 8.23 13.44
N GLY A 41 15.41 9.14 12.96
CA GLY A 41 15.83 10.46 12.48
C GLY A 41 16.65 10.41 11.19
N THR A 42 16.77 9.24 10.54
CA THR A 42 17.49 9.09 9.27
C THR A 42 16.63 9.62 8.13
N GLU A 43 17.13 10.62 7.42
CA GLU A 43 16.49 11.09 6.19
C GLU A 43 16.57 10.02 5.10
N ASN A 44 15.49 9.87 4.32
CA ASN A 44 15.43 8.97 3.16
C ASN A 44 15.71 7.49 3.47
N ALA A 45 15.16 6.93 4.56
CA ALA A 45 15.41 5.51 4.89
C ALA A 45 15.02 4.53 3.77
N GLY A 46 14.12 4.90 2.86
CA GLY A 46 13.76 4.10 1.68
C GLY A 46 14.87 3.95 0.63
N GLN A 47 15.97 4.71 0.73
CA GLN A 47 17.15 4.58 -0.13
C GLN A 47 18.26 3.72 0.52
N LEU A 48 18.09 3.31 1.77
CA LEU A 48 19.07 2.49 2.47
C LEU A 48 19.13 1.09 1.85
N LYS A 49 20.36 0.58 1.68
CA LYS A 49 20.56 -0.83 1.37
C LYS A 49 20.19 -1.67 2.59
N GLU A 50 19.85 -2.94 2.35
CA GLU A 50 19.45 -3.89 3.41
C GLU A 50 20.39 -3.88 4.62
N LYS A 51 21.70 -3.98 4.39
CA LYS A 51 22.70 -3.91 5.48
C LYS A 51 22.62 -2.60 6.29
N GLN A 52 22.50 -1.46 5.61
CA GLN A 52 22.44 -0.15 6.27
C GLN A 52 21.14 -0.01 7.05
N ARG A 53 20.03 -0.47 6.49
CA ARG A 53 18.73 -0.50 7.17
C ARG A 53 18.81 -1.33 8.46
N ASP A 54 19.41 -2.51 8.40
CA ASP A 54 19.51 -3.41 9.55
C ASP A 54 20.43 -2.80 10.64
N GLU A 55 21.51 -2.11 10.26
CA GLU A 55 22.36 -1.32 11.17
C GLU A 55 21.58 -0.15 11.80
N THR A 56 20.77 0.58 11.02
CA THR A 56 19.91 1.66 11.54
C THR A 56 18.90 1.12 12.55
N ILE A 57 18.27 -0.03 12.27
CA ILE A 57 17.34 -0.66 13.21
C ILE A 57 18.07 -1.10 14.48
N ALA A 58 19.26 -1.68 14.36
CA ALA A 58 20.06 -2.12 15.51
C ALA A 58 20.47 -0.97 16.44
N ALA A 59 20.58 0.26 15.93
CA ALA A 59 20.87 1.45 16.72
C ALA A 59 19.66 1.96 17.54
N LEU A 60 18.44 1.51 17.24
CA LEU A 60 17.23 1.95 17.94
C LEU A 60 17.14 1.38 19.37
N PRO A 61 16.41 2.05 20.28
CA PRO A 61 16.07 1.50 21.60
C PRO A 61 15.37 0.14 21.49
N SER A 62 15.55 -0.73 22.49
CA SER A 62 15.10 -2.14 22.43
C SER A 62 13.63 -2.33 22.05
N GLY A 63 12.72 -1.54 22.63
CA GLY A 63 11.28 -1.61 22.31
C GLY A 63 10.98 -1.27 20.85
N LEU A 64 11.54 -0.16 20.37
CA LEU A 64 11.34 0.31 19.00
C LEU A 64 12.06 -0.56 17.96
N ARG A 65 13.24 -1.08 18.31
CA ARG A 65 14.00 -2.04 17.50
C ARG A 65 13.21 -3.32 17.26
N ASN A 66 12.62 -3.89 18.31
CA ASN A 66 11.84 -5.11 18.20
C ASN A 66 10.60 -4.90 17.30
N ALA A 67 9.89 -3.79 17.50
CA ALA A 67 8.73 -3.45 16.68
C ALA A 67 9.11 -3.19 15.21
N MET A 68 10.24 -2.52 14.94
CA MET A 68 10.78 -2.34 13.59
C MET A 68 11.18 -3.66 12.93
N ASN A 69 11.85 -4.56 13.65
CA ASN A 69 12.19 -5.88 13.12
C ASN A 69 10.93 -6.68 12.75
N SER A 70 9.90 -6.66 13.61
CA SER A 70 8.62 -7.30 13.31
C SER A 70 7.96 -6.72 12.06
N LEU A 71 7.99 -5.38 11.90
CA LEU A 71 7.44 -4.73 10.71
C LEU A 71 8.15 -5.16 9.43
N PHE A 72 9.48 -5.08 9.38
CA PHE A 72 10.23 -5.49 8.18
C PHE A 72 10.18 -7.00 7.93
N ALA A 73 10.02 -7.82 8.96
CA ALA A 73 9.80 -9.25 8.81
C ALA A 73 8.42 -9.56 8.18
N SER A 74 7.37 -8.86 8.60
CA SER A 74 6.01 -9.05 8.04
C SER A 74 5.92 -8.75 6.54
N LEU A 75 6.72 -7.79 6.04
CA LEU A 75 6.82 -7.48 4.62
C LEU A 75 7.42 -8.63 3.79
N LYS A 76 8.28 -9.46 4.39
CA LYS A 76 8.91 -10.61 3.73
C LYS A 76 8.03 -11.86 3.79
N ALA A 77 7.14 -11.94 4.80
CA ALA A 77 6.23 -13.06 5.00
C ALA A 77 5.02 -13.03 4.05
N ASP A 78 4.83 -11.93 3.30
CA ASP A 78 3.66 -11.70 2.43
C ASP A 78 2.32 -11.86 3.20
N ASP A 79 2.34 -11.60 4.51
CA ASP A 79 1.23 -11.76 5.44
C ASP A 79 0.72 -10.39 5.91
N LEU A 80 -0.48 -10.02 5.46
CA LEU A 80 -1.13 -8.75 5.79
C LEU A 80 -1.55 -8.66 7.26
N ASP A 81 -1.98 -9.77 7.88
CA ASP A 81 -2.41 -9.78 9.27
C ASP A 81 -1.20 -9.60 10.20
N ALA A 82 -0.08 -10.26 9.87
CA ALA A 82 1.19 -10.02 10.54
C ALA A 82 1.66 -8.56 10.37
N PHE A 83 1.47 -7.97 9.18
CA PHE A 83 1.82 -6.57 8.93
C PHE A 83 0.96 -5.61 9.76
N HIS A 84 -0.36 -5.79 9.78
CA HIS A 84 -1.26 -4.98 10.60
C HIS A 84 -0.94 -5.08 12.09
N SER A 85 -0.62 -6.28 12.55
CA SER A 85 -0.20 -6.51 13.94
C SER A 85 1.09 -5.76 14.26
N ALA A 86 2.11 -5.84 13.39
CA ALA A 86 3.37 -5.11 13.59
C ALA A 86 3.19 -3.58 13.54
N VAL A 87 2.32 -3.08 12.67
CA VAL A 87 1.94 -1.66 12.61
C VAL A 87 1.22 -1.23 13.88
N PHE A 88 0.34 -2.07 14.42
CA PHE A 88 -0.35 -1.79 15.68
C PHE A 88 0.63 -1.78 16.87
N ASP A 89 1.60 -2.69 16.92
CA ASP A 89 2.63 -2.69 17.96
C ASP A 89 3.47 -1.40 17.96
N LEU A 90 3.70 -0.82 16.78
CA LEU A 90 4.38 0.47 16.63
C LEU A 90 3.57 1.67 17.13
N SER A 91 2.25 1.55 17.12
CA SER A 91 1.34 2.54 17.69
C SER A 91 1.42 2.60 19.22
N SER A 92 1.97 1.55 19.85
CA SER A 92 2.03 1.46 21.31
C SER A 92 2.86 2.58 21.95
N PRO A 93 2.56 2.94 23.22
CA PRO A 93 3.33 3.92 23.97
C PRO A 93 4.81 3.56 24.15
N GLN A 94 5.15 2.27 24.02
CA GLN A 94 6.52 1.77 24.16
C GLN A 94 7.34 1.87 22.87
N ALA A 95 6.69 2.21 21.75
CA ALA A 95 7.31 2.42 20.45
C ALA A 95 7.18 3.89 20.02
N LEU A 96 6.25 4.23 19.12
CA LEU A 96 6.13 5.58 18.55
C LEU A 96 4.97 6.40 19.13
N SER A 97 4.13 5.80 19.98
CA SER A 97 2.94 6.46 20.56
C SER A 97 2.02 7.08 19.50
N LEU A 98 1.92 6.46 18.32
CA LEU A 98 1.10 6.96 17.22
C LEU A 98 -0.36 6.53 17.39
N ALA A 99 -1.31 7.47 17.24
CA ALA A 99 -2.72 7.13 17.25
C ALA A 99 -3.16 6.62 15.86
N LEU A 100 -2.98 5.32 15.61
CA LEU A 100 -3.48 4.69 14.40
C LEU A 100 -4.98 4.38 14.55
N ARG A 101 -5.78 4.86 13.60
CA ARG A 101 -7.23 4.58 13.54
C ARG A 101 -7.56 4.02 12.18
N GLN A 102 -8.46 3.04 12.16
CA GLN A 102 -9.09 2.66 10.90
C GLN A 102 -9.92 3.85 10.39
N PRO A 103 -9.79 4.20 9.10
CA PRO A 103 -10.57 5.28 8.51
C PRO A 103 -12.05 4.91 8.55
N ASP A 104 -12.90 5.86 8.93
CA ASP A 104 -14.35 5.68 8.90
C ASP A 104 -14.90 5.67 7.46
N ALA A 105 -16.21 5.46 7.30
CA ALA A 105 -16.82 5.40 5.97
C ALA A 105 -16.65 6.69 5.16
N LYS A 106 -16.66 7.85 5.82
CA LYS A 106 -16.49 9.15 5.18
C LYS A 106 -15.05 9.35 4.73
N THR A 107 -14.07 9.08 5.60
CA THR A 107 -12.65 9.15 5.26
C THR A 107 -12.29 8.18 4.15
N ARG A 108 -12.88 6.98 4.13
CA ARG A 108 -12.66 6.02 3.03
C ARG A 108 -13.18 6.55 1.70
N ALA A 109 -14.36 7.18 1.68
CA ALA A 109 -14.90 7.81 0.49
C ALA A 109 -14.01 8.97 0.00
N GLU A 110 -13.56 9.85 0.91
CA GLU A 110 -12.66 10.95 0.58
C GLU A 110 -11.32 10.46 -0.01
N ILE A 111 -10.74 9.39 0.57
CA ILE A 111 -9.52 8.75 0.05
C ILE A 111 -9.76 8.21 -1.37
N GLN A 112 -10.90 7.55 -1.60
CA GLN A 112 -11.24 7.01 -2.92
C GLN A 112 -11.44 8.11 -3.95
N ASP A 113 -12.14 9.19 -3.59
CA ASP A 113 -12.38 10.33 -4.49
C ASP A 113 -11.07 11.01 -4.87
N LYS A 114 -10.19 11.24 -3.89
CA LYS A 114 -8.86 11.80 -4.13
C LYS A 114 -8.03 10.91 -5.05
N TYR A 115 -7.98 9.61 -4.76
CA TYR A 115 -7.25 8.64 -5.59
C TYR A 115 -7.80 8.58 -7.02
N THR A 116 -9.12 8.62 -7.17
CA THR A 116 -9.77 8.63 -8.49
C THR A 116 -9.46 9.91 -9.28
N ALA A 117 -9.41 11.06 -8.59
CA ALA A 117 -9.03 12.33 -9.21
C ALA A 117 -7.56 12.34 -9.67
N GLU A 118 -6.65 11.85 -8.82
CA GLU A 118 -5.22 11.71 -9.17
C GLU A 118 -5.02 10.78 -10.38
N LEU A 119 -5.73 9.66 -10.43
CA LEU A 119 -5.70 8.74 -11.57
C LEU A 119 -6.23 9.40 -12.85
N LYS A 120 -7.29 10.22 -12.76
CA LYS A 120 -7.82 10.96 -13.92
C LYS A 120 -6.81 11.96 -14.48
N GLU A 121 -6.09 12.65 -13.60
CA GLU A 121 -4.99 13.54 -13.99
C GLU A 121 -3.87 12.77 -14.67
N GLN A 122 -3.45 11.63 -14.10
CA GLN A 122 -2.44 10.75 -14.70
C GLN A 122 -2.84 10.27 -16.09
N VAL A 123 -4.09 9.84 -16.29
CA VAL A 123 -4.62 9.45 -17.62
C VAL A 123 -4.49 10.59 -18.63
N SER A 124 -4.72 11.84 -18.19
CA SER A 124 -4.69 13.01 -19.07
C SER A 124 -3.26 13.48 -19.39
N ALA A 125 -2.32 13.25 -18.48
CA ALA A 125 -0.93 13.71 -18.59
C ALA A 125 0.02 12.66 -19.18
N GLN A 126 -0.35 11.37 -19.16
CA GLN A 126 0.52 10.29 -19.57
C GLN A 126 0.69 10.21 -21.09
N THR A 127 1.93 10.11 -21.54
CA THR A 127 2.30 10.01 -22.96
C THR A 127 2.76 8.62 -23.35
N GLU A 128 3.18 7.80 -22.39
CA GLU A 128 3.61 6.42 -22.62
C GLU A 128 2.39 5.48 -22.68
N PRO A 129 2.17 4.74 -23.78
CA PRO A 129 0.95 3.94 -23.95
C PRO A 129 0.67 2.89 -22.87
N ALA A 130 1.70 2.18 -22.38
CA ALA A 130 1.50 1.13 -21.38
C ALA A 130 1.12 1.71 -20.02
N ALA A 131 1.75 2.79 -19.60
CA ALA A 131 1.42 3.54 -18.41
C ALA A 131 0.03 4.19 -18.53
N ALA A 132 -0.33 4.70 -19.71
CA ALA A 132 -1.65 5.28 -19.95
C ALA A 132 -2.74 4.21 -19.81
N LEU A 133 -2.53 3.02 -20.38
CA LEU A 133 -3.45 1.90 -20.24
C LEU A 133 -3.61 1.47 -18.77
N LEU A 134 -2.51 1.34 -18.03
CA LEU A 134 -2.56 1.02 -16.60
C LEU A 134 -3.36 2.08 -15.83
N SER A 135 -3.05 3.37 -16.01
CA SER A 135 -3.77 4.46 -15.35
C SER A 135 -5.27 4.46 -15.70
N CYS A 136 -5.64 4.15 -16.95
CA CYS A 136 -7.04 4.00 -17.37
C CYS A 136 -7.74 2.84 -16.65
N VAL A 137 -7.10 1.66 -16.58
CA VAL A 137 -7.66 0.49 -15.89
C VAL A 137 -7.86 0.78 -14.41
N LEU A 138 -6.85 1.35 -13.73
CA LEU A 138 -6.94 1.73 -12.33
C LEU A 138 -8.02 2.79 -12.09
N TYR A 139 -8.12 3.78 -12.98
CA TYR A 139 -9.15 4.83 -12.93
C TYR A 139 -10.55 4.24 -12.99
N LEU A 140 -10.82 3.37 -13.97
CA LEU A 140 -12.13 2.76 -14.15
C LEU A 140 -12.52 1.87 -12.96
N LEU A 141 -11.58 1.09 -12.41
CA LEU A 141 -11.82 0.30 -11.20
C LEU A 141 -12.11 1.20 -9.99
N SER A 142 -11.31 2.25 -9.78
CA SER A 142 -11.48 3.18 -8.66
C SER A 142 -12.79 3.96 -8.72
N LYS A 143 -13.18 4.45 -9.91
CA LYS A 143 -14.46 5.13 -10.14
C LYS A 143 -15.66 4.26 -9.76
N ASN A 144 -15.51 2.94 -9.82
CA ASN A 144 -16.56 1.97 -9.54
C ASN A 144 -16.39 1.27 -8.18
N GLY A 145 -15.74 1.93 -7.21
CA GLY A 145 -15.67 1.42 -5.85
C GLY A 145 -14.65 0.31 -5.62
N LYS A 146 -13.78 0.04 -6.61
CA LYS A 146 -12.72 -0.98 -6.51
C LYS A 146 -11.33 -0.35 -6.64
N PRO A 147 -10.94 0.60 -5.76
CA PRO A 147 -9.61 1.18 -5.82
C PRO A 147 -8.54 0.10 -5.56
N VAL A 148 -7.58 -0.03 -6.47
CA VAL A 148 -6.47 -1.00 -6.33
C VAL A 148 -5.15 -0.35 -6.73
N THR A 149 -4.07 -0.77 -6.10
CA THR A 149 -2.71 -0.45 -6.55
C THR A 149 -2.14 -1.64 -7.30
N ALA A 150 -1.57 -1.40 -8.48
CA ALA A 150 -0.99 -2.45 -9.31
C ALA A 150 0.08 -1.87 -10.25
N SER A 151 0.97 -2.73 -10.72
CA SER A 151 1.90 -2.45 -11.83
C SER A 151 1.37 -3.01 -13.15
N GLY A 152 2.04 -2.67 -14.27
CA GLY A 152 1.65 -3.10 -15.62
C GLY A 152 1.47 -4.61 -15.79
N ARG A 153 2.16 -5.44 -14.99
CA ARG A 153 2.04 -6.91 -15.04
C ARG A 153 0.62 -7.43 -14.74
N PHE A 154 -0.19 -6.63 -14.05
CA PHE A 154 -1.55 -7.00 -13.65
C PHE A 154 -2.60 -6.61 -14.68
N VAL A 155 -2.26 -5.78 -15.67
CA VAL A 155 -3.24 -5.22 -16.63
C VAL A 155 -4.05 -6.33 -17.30
N ALA A 156 -3.39 -7.40 -17.77
CA ALA A 156 -4.08 -8.52 -18.42
C ALA A 156 -5.10 -9.23 -17.50
N GLN A 157 -4.87 -9.25 -16.19
CA GLN A 157 -5.78 -9.85 -15.22
C GLN A 157 -6.86 -8.88 -14.74
N LEU A 158 -6.57 -7.57 -14.75
CA LEU A 158 -7.49 -6.50 -14.30
C LEU A 158 -8.48 -6.07 -15.39
N VAL A 159 -8.09 -6.09 -16.66
CA VAL A 159 -8.97 -5.70 -17.78
C VAL A 159 -10.26 -6.53 -17.81
N PRO A 160 -10.25 -7.86 -17.66
CA PRO A 160 -11.48 -8.66 -17.57
C PRO A 160 -12.39 -8.27 -16.38
N GLN A 161 -11.83 -7.65 -15.33
CA GLN A 161 -12.59 -7.23 -14.15
C GLN A 161 -13.34 -5.91 -14.38
N LEU A 162 -13.12 -5.26 -15.53
CA LEU A 162 -13.88 -4.12 -16.02
C LEU A 162 -15.16 -4.53 -16.74
N ASP A 163 -15.32 -5.82 -17.03
CA ASP A 163 -16.54 -6.33 -17.66
C ASP A 163 -17.74 -6.12 -16.70
N GLY A 164 -18.81 -5.50 -17.20
CA GLY A 164 -19.94 -5.01 -16.39
C GLY A 164 -19.72 -3.71 -15.60
N VAL A 165 -18.50 -3.16 -15.59
CA VAL A 165 -18.16 -1.86 -14.98
C VAL A 165 -18.31 -0.70 -15.99
N VAL A 166 -18.08 -1.00 -17.27
CA VAL A 166 -18.14 -0.04 -18.38
C VAL A 166 -19.54 0.02 -19.04
N GLU A 167 -20.42 -0.96 -18.77
CA GLU A 167 -21.77 -1.03 -19.37
C GLU A 167 -22.82 -0.10 -18.71
N GLN A 168 -22.43 0.79 -17.80
CA GLN A 168 -23.36 1.73 -17.14
C GLN A 168 -23.11 3.20 -17.50
N VAL A 169 -22.96 3.50 -18.80
CA VAL A 169 -23.05 4.88 -19.33
C VAL A 169 -24.16 4.95 -20.36
#